data_AF-A0A1Q9K1L2-F1
#
_entry.id   AF-A0A1Q9K1L2-F1
#
_cell.length_a   1.000
_cell.length_b   1.000
_cell.length_c   1.000
_cell.angle_alpha   90.00
_cell.angle_beta   90.00
_cell.angle_gamma   90.00
#
_symmetry.space_group_name_H-M   'P 1'
#
loop_
_entity.id
_entity.type
_entity.pdbx_description
1 polymer ?
#
loop_
_entity_poly.entity_id
_entity_poly.type
_entity_poly.pdbx_seq_one_letter_code
_entity_poly.pdbx_strand_id
1 'polypeptide(L)'
;MYHRYGVRFLGRTILFIITTYLLLVHPQQLDYVNQFGFSDGFQFVDFLWIILMAGLIADFFPRKHISIGSEKQFARCYEPTGRNPIELKGLIKEANLRAFFMLLTWLIPNLIIGFLYKSHVLFTKEWLLWFCMLYFVGDLVCVLFFCPFQYFILKNRCCATCRVFKWDSLMTFTPLFFIDSRFGSSLILVSAILGFLWEYRYYKYPERFFEQTNKALRCSQCTTHMCRTKFQKFKPPKNRIF
;
A
#
# COMPACT_ATOMS: atom_id res chain seq x y z
N MET A 1 -2.33 8.75 18.26
CA MET A 1 -2.23 7.90 17.05
C MET A 1 -2.20 8.73 15.76
N TYR A 2 -3.08 9.72 15.62
CA TYR A 2 -3.14 10.64 14.47
C TYR A 2 -1.81 11.40 14.22
N HIS A 3 -1.14 11.86 15.28
CA HIS A 3 0.16 12.52 15.19
C HIS A 3 1.22 11.70 14.44
N ARG A 4 1.29 10.37 14.65
CA ARG A 4 2.27 9.51 13.96
C ARG A 4 1.96 9.31 12.48
N TYR A 5 0.67 9.26 12.13
CA TYR A 5 0.25 9.24 10.73
C TYR A 5 0.52 10.59 10.05
N GLY A 6 0.29 11.70 10.75
CA GLY A 6 0.64 13.05 10.27
C GLY A 6 2.14 13.22 10.05
N VAL A 7 2.98 12.80 10.99
CA VAL A 7 4.45 12.83 10.84
C VAL A 7 4.92 11.99 9.65
N ARG A 8 4.39 10.77 9.49
CA ARG A 8 4.69 9.92 8.33
C ARG A 8 4.25 10.57 7.03
N PHE A 9 3.03 11.09 6.99
CA PHE A 9 2.50 11.77 5.81
C PHE A 9 3.37 12.98 5.45
N LEU A 10 3.70 13.84 6.42
CA LEU A 10 4.58 14.98 6.22
C LEU A 10 5.95 14.56 5.68
N GLY A 11 6.58 13.56 6.30
CA GLY A 11 7.87 13.03 5.85
C GLY A 11 7.83 12.50 4.41
N ARG A 12 6.80 11.72 4.05
CA ARG A 12 6.64 11.22 2.68
C ARG A 12 6.38 12.33 1.67
N THR A 13 5.57 13.32 2.05
CA THR A 13 5.30 14.50 1.21
C THR A 13 6.56 15.33 0.99
N ILE A 14 7.39 15.54 2.02
CA ILE A 14 8.68 16.23 1.88
C ILE A 14 9.59 15.45 0.93
N LEU A 15 9.73 14.14 1.09
CA LEU A 15 10.53 13.31 0.19
C LEU A 15 10.03 13.36 -1.26
N PHE A 16 8.71 13.35 -1.46
CA PHE A 16 8.11 13.49 -2.78
C PHE A 16 8.40 14.86 -3.41
N ILE A 17 8.30 15.94 -2.62
CA ILE A 17 8.62 17.31 -3.08
C ILE A 17 10.10 17.41 -3.45
N ILE A 18 11.02 16.90 -2.61
CA ILE A 18 12.45 16.89 -2.89
C ILE A 18 12.73 16.08 -4.16
N THR A 19 12.16 14.88 -4.30
CA THR A 19 12.33 14.05 -5.50
C THR A 19 11.81 14.77 -6.75
N THR A 20 10.67 15.47 -6.66
CA THR A 20 10.11 16.26 -7.76
C THR A 20 11.01 17.43 -8.13
N TYR A 21 11.54 18.14 -7.13
CA TYR A 21 12.50 19.22 -7.36
C TYR A 21 13.77 18.72 -8.04
N LEU A 22 14.35 17.61 -7.56
CA LEU A 22 15.54 17.00 -8.15
C LEU A 22 15.27 16.51 -9.57
N LEU A 23 14.11 15.92 -9.84
CA LEU A 23 13.74 15.50 -11.20
C LEU A 23 13.76 16.67 -12.21
N LEU A 24 13.30 17.84 -11.79
CA LEU A 24 13.18 19.01 -12.66
C LEU A 24 14.48 19.82 -12.80
N VAL A 25 15.30 19.88 -11.74
CA VAL A 25 16.49 20.76 -11.67
C VAL A 25 17.80 19.99 -11.82
N HIS A 26 17.90 18.82 -11.18
CA HIS A 26 19.13 18.01 -11.10
C HIS A 26 18.83 16.51 -11.25
N PRO A 27 18.28 16.06 -12.40
CA PRO A 27 17.83 14.68 -12.58
C PRO A 27 18.96 13.67 -12.40
N GLN A 28 20.22 14.08 -12.59
CA GLN A 28 21.38 13.24 -12.35
C GLN A 28 21.45 12.73 -10.91
N GLN A 29 20.98 13.48 -9.91
CA GLN A 29 20.95 13.02 -8.51
C GLN A 29 19.92 11.90 -8.24
N LEU A 30 19.08 11.61 -9.22
CA LEU A 30 18.10 10.52 -9.20
C LEU A 30 18.55 9.33 -10.04
N ASP A 31 19.80 9.28 -10.50
CA ASP A 31 20.34 8.14 -11.26
C ASP A 31 20.61 6.93 -10.35
N TYR A 32 19.55 6.27 -9.92
CA TYR A 32 19.59 5.08 -9.06
C TYR A 32 20.14 3.82 -9.75
N VAL A 33 20.43 3.88 -11.05
CA VAL A 33 21.04 2.76 -11.78
C VAL A 33 22.54 2.80 -11.64
N ASN A 34 23.14 3.97 -11.84
CA ASN A 34 24.58 4.13 -11.85
C ASN A 34 25.15 4.59 -10.50
N GLN A 35 24.43 5.44 -9.77
CA GLN A 35 24.93 6.03 -8.52
C GLN A 35 24.57 5.20 -7.28
N PHE A 36 23.73 4.18 -7.43
CA PHE A 36 23.37 3.33 -6.30
C PHE A 36 24.48 2.33 -5.98
N GLY A 37 24.97 2.41 -4.75
CA GLY A 37 26.13 1.64 -4.30
C GLY A 37 27.15 2.60 -3.73
N PHE A 38 27.48 2.39 -2.45
CA PHE A 38 28.37 3.23 -1.64
C PHE A 38 29.83 3.35 -2.15
N SER A 39 30.12 2.99 -3.40
CA SER A 39 31.44 3.04 -4.02
C SER A 39 31.91 4.47 -4.29
N ASP A 40 31.01 5.36 -4.74
CA ASP A 40 31.33 6.74 -5.12
C ASP A 40 30.87 7.76 -4.05
N GLY A 41 30.77 7.30 -2.80
CA GLY A 41 30.25 8.07 -1.67
C GLY A 41 28.75 7.86 -1.43
N PHE A 42 28.21 8.58 -0.45
CA PHE A 42 26.80 8.46 -0.06
C PHE A 42 25.95 9.44 -0.86
N GLN A 43 25.12 8.92 -1.76
CA GLN A 43 24.29 9.70 -2.67
C GLN A 43 22.85 9.82 -2.17
N PHE A 44 22.07 10.74 -2.75
CA PHE A 44 20.67 10.92 -2.39
C PHE A 44 19.83 9.64 -2.64
N VAL A 45 20.16 8.88 -3.69
CA VAL A 45 19.51 7.59 -3.98
C VAL A 45 19.77 6.53 -2.91
N ASP A 46 20.94 6.52 -2.26
CA ASP A 46 21.23 5.58 -1.17
C ASP A 46 20.42 5.94 0.08
N PHE A 47 20.34 7.24 0.39
CA PHE A 47 19.48 7.74 1.47
C PHE A 47 18.01 7.38 1.25
N LEU A 48 17.51 7.62 0.02
CA LEU A 48 16.15 7.29 -0.34
C LEU A 48 15.89 5.78 -0.24
N TRP A 49 16.83 4.97 -0.73
CA TRP A 49 16.76 3.51 -0.61
C TRP A 49 16.64 3.07 0.86
N ILE A 50 17.48 3.61 1.75
CA ILE A 50 17.46 3.27 3.18
C ILE A 50 16.10 3.56 3.78
N ILE A 51 15.50 4.71 3.48
CA ILE A 51 14.18 5.08 4.01
C ILE A 51 13.10 4.10 3.50
N LEU A 52 13.08 3.82 2.19
CA LEU A 52 12.11 2.93 1.58
C LEU A 52 12.26 1.50 2.12
N MET A 53 13.49 1.00 2.20
CA MET A 53 13.82 -0.32 2.72
C MET A 53 13.50 -0.46 4.20
N ALA A 54 13.84 0.54 5.03
CA ALA A 54 13.48 0.55 6.45
C ALA A 54 11.95 0.54 6.64
N GLY A 55 11.22 1.24 5.75
CA GLY A 55 9.76 1.19 5.69
C GLY A 55 9.24 -0.24 5.50
N LEU A 56 9.79 -0.96 4.52
CA LEU A 56 9.44 -2.35 4.22
C LEU A 56 9.84 -3.33 5.33
N ILE A 57 11.05 -3.22 5.87
CA ILE A 57 11.51 -4.09 6.96
C ILE A 57 10.60 -3.92 8.18
N ALA A 58 10.25 -2.68 8.53
CA ALA A 58 9.38 -2.42 9.66
C ALA A 58 7.95 -2.96 9.45
N ASP A 59 7.56 -3.28 8.22
CA ASP A 59 6.26 -3.85 7.87
C ASP A 59 6.15 -5.37 8.07
N PHE A 60 7.27 -6.07 8.30
CA PHE A 60 7.26 -7.46 8.77
C PHE A 60 6.78 -7.60 10.21
N PHE A 61 7.04 -6.58 11.03
CA PHE A 61 6.80 -6.63 12.46
C PHE A 61 5.47 -5.99 12.84
N PRO A 62 4.74 -6.59 13.79
CA PRO A 62 3.44 -6.10 14.18
C PRO A 62 3.61 -4.89 15.13
N ARG A 63 3.05 -3.73 14.78
CA ARG A 63 3.26 -2.45 15.46
C ARG A 63 2.01 -1.99 16.23
N LYS A 64 2.07 -2.06 17.56
CA LYS A 64 0.98 -1.73 18.52
C LYS A 64 0.26 -0.38 18.32
N HIS A 65 0.81 0.54 17.54
CA HIS A 65 0.29 1.90 17.37
C HIS A 65 -0.07 2.26 15.92
N ILE A 66 -0.25 1.26 15.05
CA ILE A 66 -0.72 1.41 13.66
C ILE A 66 -2.17 0.93 13.56
N SER A 67 -2.88 1.33 12.51
CA SER A 67 -4.22 0.83 12.24
C SER A 67 -4.28 -0.70 12.18
N ILE A 68 -5.39 -1.23 12.71
CA ILE A 68 -5.69 -2.67 12.68
C ILE A 68 -5.74 -3.23 11.25
N GLY A 69 -5.88 -2.37 10.23
CA GLY A 69 -5.86 -2.77 8.83
C GLY A 69 -4.63 -3.58 8.42
N SER A 70 -3.44 -3.14 8.87
CA SER A 70 -2.18 -3.84 8.62
C SER A 70 -1.97 -5.06 9.53
N GLU A 71 -2.59 -5.04 10.72
CA GLU A 71 -2.36 -6.02 11.77
C GLU A 71 -3.32 -7.19 11.77
N LYS A 72 -4.45 -7.09 11.06
CA LYS A 72 -5.51 -8.12 11.03
C LYS A 72 -5.04 -9.50 10.58
N GLN A 73 -3.91 -9.57 9.88
CA GLN A 73 -3.29 -10.85 9.51
C GLN A 73 -2.77 -11.65 10.73
N PHE A 74 -2.49 -10.98 11.85
CA PHE A 74 -1.93 -11.58 13.06
C PHE A 74 -3.02 -12.09 14.01
N ALA A 75 -2.77 -13.25 14.62
CA ALA A 75 -3.72 -13.90 15.53
C ALA A 75 -4.12 -13.03 16.73
N ARG A 76 -3.22 -12.17 17.22
CA ARG A 76 -3.49 -11.25 18.34
C ARG A 76 -4.62 -10.25 18.08
N CYS A 77 -4.96 -10.01 16.81
CA CYS A 77 -6.00 -9.09 16.39
C CYS A 77 -7.27 -9.82 15.93
N TYR A 78 -7.38 -11.13 16.20
CA TYR A 78 -8.52 -11.94 15.84
C TYR A 78 -9.42 -12.20 17.04
N GLU A 79 -10.66 -11.73 16.95
CA GLU A 79 -11.71 -12.00 17.93
C GLU A 79 -12.90 -12.67 17.24
N PRO A 80 -13.15 -13.97 17.46
CA PRO A 80 -14.17 -14.71 16.74
C PRO A 80 -15.59 -14.18 17.03
N THR A 81 -16.41 -14.15 15.98
CA THR A 81 -17.84 -13.78 16.09
C THR A 81 -18.78 -14.96 16.30
N GLY A 82 -18.30 -16.20 16.07
CA GLY A 82 -19.13 -17.40 16.10
C GLY A 82 -20.00 -17.62 14.86
N ARG A 83 -19.81 -16.86 13.76
CA ARG A 83 -20.59 -17.02 12.52
C ARG A 83 -20.20 -18.29 11.73
N ASN A 84 -21.16 -18.80 10.96
CA ASN A 84 -21.10 -20.06 10.22
C ASN A 84 -20.06 -20.05 9.07
N PRO A 85 -19.24 -21.11 8.89
CA PRO A 85 -18.28 -21.27 7.79
C PRO A 85 -18.84 -21.11 6.36
N ILE A 86 -20.13 -21.35 6.14
CA ILE A 86 -20.77 -21.25 4.81
C ILE A 86 -20.81 -19.79 4.34
N GLU A 87 -21.07 -18.83 5.23
CA GLU A 87 -21.07 -17.40 4.89
C GLU A 87 -19.68 -16.90 4.52
N LEU A 88 -18.63 -17.47 5.13
CA LEU A 88 -17.24 -17.08 4.89
C LEU A 88 -16.80 -17.36 3.46
N LYS A 89 -17.22 -18.48 2.86
CA LYS A 89 -16.88 -18.81 1.46
C LYS A 89 -17.40 -17.76 0.47
N GLY A 90 -18.63 -17.28 0.68
CA GLY A 90 -19.22 -16.20 -0.13
C GLY A 90 -18.42 -14.90 -0.02
N LEU A 91 -18.05 -14.52 1.21
CA LEU A 91 -17.22 -13.32 1.47
C LEU A 91 -15.85 -13.40 0.79
N ILE A 92 -15.18 -14.56 0.85
CA ILE A 92 -13.89 -14.79 0.20
C ILE A 92 -14.03 -14.63 -1.32
N LYS A 93 -15.05 -15.23 -1.93
CA LYS A 93 -15.27 -15.16 -3.39
C LYS A 93 -15.47 -13.72 -3.85
N GLU A 94 -16.33 -12.97 -3.17
CA GLU A 94 -16.56 -11.55 -3.47
C GLU A 94 -15.30 -10.70 -3.29
N ALA A 95 -14.54 -10.93 -2.20
CA ALA A 95 -13.33 -10.17 -1.93
C ALA A 95 -12.22 -10.46 -2.95
N ASN A 96 -12.06 -11.71 -3.37
CA ASN A 96 -11.11 -12.11 -4.40
C ASN A 96 -11.46 -11.50 -5.75
N LEU A 97 -12.74 -11.52 -6.13
CA LEU A 97 -13.21 -10.92 -7.39
C LEU A 97 -12.92 -9.41 -7.42
N ARG A 98 -13.26 -8.68 -6.35
CA ARG A 98 -12.99 -7.24 -6.27
C ARG A 98 -11.49 -6.93 -6.26
N ALA A 99 -10.69 -7.78 -5.61
CA ALA A 99 -9.26 -7.62 -5.62
C ALA A 99 -8.63 -7.91 -6.99
N PHE A 100 -9.17 -8.86 -7.75
CA PHE A 100 -8.77 -9.09 -9.13
C PHE A 100 -9.05 -7.87 -10.02
N PHE A 101 -10.25 -7.28 -9.92
CA PHE A 101 -10.54 -6.04 -10.66
C PHE A 101 -9.61 -4.90 -10.27
N MET A 102 -9.30 -4.76 -8.98
CA MET A 102 -8.35 -3.75 -8.51
C MET A 102 -6.93 -4.01 -9.03
N LEU A 103 -6.49 -5.28 -9.13
CA LEU A 103 -5.23 -5.65 -9.77
C LEU A 103 -5.20 -5.21 -11.24
N LEU A 104 -6.26 -5.49 -12.00
CA LEU A 104 -6.34 -5.08 -13.41
C LEU A 104 -6.30 -3.56 -13.56
N THR A 105 -7.09 -2.84 -12.76
CA THR A 105 -7.08 -1.37 -12.75
C THR A 105 -5.71 -0.79 -12.39
N TRP A 106 -4.92 -1.49 -11.58
CA TRP A 106 -3.56 -1.08 -11.25
C TRP A 106 -2.54 -1.39 -12.35
N LEU A 107 -2.63 -2.58 -12.95
CA LEU A 107 -1.67 -3.05 -13.95
C LEU A 107 -1.79 -2.25 -15.25
N ILE A 108 -3.01 -1.90 -15.70
CA ILE A 108 -3.21 -1.23 -16.99
C ILE A 108 -2.44 0.11 -17.09
N PRO A 109 -2.58 1.07 -16.14
CA PRO A 109 -1.81 2.32 -16.19
C PRO A 109 -0.30 2.09 -16.07
N ASN A 110 0.14 1.13 -15.24
CA ASN A 110 1.56 0.84 -15.08
C ASN A 110 2.16 0.23 -16.36
N LEU A 111 1.42 -0.61 -17.07
CA LEU A 111 1.84 -1.14 -18.37
C LEU A 111 1.96 -0.02 -19.42
N ILE A 112 1.06 0.96 -19.40
CA ILE A 112 1.15 2.15 -20.26
C ILE A 112 2.42 2.95 -19.91
N ILE A 113 2.69 3.21 -18.62
CA ILE A 113 3.91 3.89 -18.17
C ILE A 113 5.16 3.13 -18.63
N GLY A 114 5.19 1.81 -18.42
CA GLY A 114 6.31 0.97 -18.83
C GLY A 114 6.52 0.93 -20.34
N PHE A 115 5.44 0.92 -21.12
CA PHE A 115 5.50 1.02 -22.58
C PHE A 115 6.06 2.38 -23.03
N LEU A 116 5.58 3.48 -22.45
CA LEU A 116 6.06 4.85 -22.74
C LEU A 116 7.52 5.08 -22.34
N TYR A 117 7.98 4.40 -21.29
CA TYR A 117 9.39 4.38 -20.90
C TYR A 117 10.23 3.60 -21.92
N LYS A 118 9.82 2.38 -22.29
CA LYS A 118 10.56 1.53 -23.23
C LYS A 118 10.60 2.07 -24.65
N SER A 119 9.60 2.84 -25.06
CA SER A 119 9.61 3.52 -26.36
C SER A 119 10.56 4.72 -26.40
N HIS A 120 11.16 5.10 -25.27
CA HIS A 120 12.06 6.25 -25.13
C HIS A 120 11.44 7.60 -25.54
N VAL A 121 10.10 7.69 -25.57
CA VAL A 121 9.40 8.88 -26.08
C VAL A 121 9.20 9.94 -25.01
N LEU A 122 8.76 9.55 -23.80
CA LEU A 122 8.30 10.51 -22.78
C LEU A 122 9.03 10.41 -21.44
N PHE A 123 9.47 9.22 -21.04
CA PHE A 123 9.97 8.99 -19.68
C PHE A 123 11.38 8.42 -19.71
N THR A 124 12.26 9.02 -18.92
CA THR A 124 13.57 8.48 -18.56
C THR A 124 13.46 7.62 -17.29
N LYS A 125 14.56 6.98 -16.87
CA LYS A 125 14.58 6.13 -15.67
C LYS A 125 14.19 6.89 -14.40
N GLU A 126 14.58 8.16 -14.28
CA GLU A 126 14.28 9.02 -13.13
C GLU A 126 12.77 9.22 -12.95
N TRP A 127 12.00 9.24 -14.05
CA TRP A 127 10.53 9.32 -13.99
C TRP A 127 9.90 8.07 -13.36
N LEU A 128 10.49 6.89 -13.54
CA LEU A 128 10.00 5.66 -12.88
C LEU A 128 10.15 5.75 -11.37
N LEU A 129 11.28 6.28 -10.89
CA LEU A 129 11.49 6.56 -9.47
C LEU A 129 10.50 7.63 -8.97
N TRP A 130 10.23 8.66 -9.76
CA TRP A 130 9.23 9.66 -9.41
C TRP A 130 7.82 9.07 -9.28
N PHE A 131 7.39 8.20 -10.20
CA PHE A 131 6.11 7.49 -10.08
C PHE A 131 6.06 6.60 -8.82
N CYS A 132 7.16 5.93 -8.49
CA CYS A 132 7.28 5.19 -7.23
C CYS A 132 7.06 6.12 -6.02
N MET A 133 7.68 7.30 -6.01
CA MET A 133 7.49 8.27 -4.93
C MET A 133 6.07 8.86 -4.89
N LEU A 134 5.44 9.07 -6.04
CA LEU A 134 4.05 9.47 -6.14
C LEU A 134 3.12 8.42 -5.52
N TYR A 135 3.36 7.14 -5.80
CA TYR A 135 2.59 6.04 -5.20
C TYR A 135 2.84 5.92 -3.69
N PHE A 136 4.09 6.13 -3.28
CA PHE A 136 4.50 6.11 -1.87
C PHE A 136 3.88 7.20 -1.00
N VAL A 137 3.49 8.35 -1.57
CA VAL A 137 2.69 9.36 -0.86
C VAL A 137 1.19 9.12 -1.04
N GLY A 138 0.79 8.65 -2.22
CA GLY A 138 -0.59 8.40 -2.60
C GLY A 138 -1.29 7.34 -1.75
N ASP A 139 -0.57 6.32 -1.25
CA ASP A 139 -1.13 5.32 -0.34
C ASP A 139 -1.63 5.93 0.98
N LEU A 140 -0.86 6.85 1.59
CA LEU A 140 -1.25 7.57 2.80
C LEU A 140 -2.37 8.55 2.51
N VAL A 141 -2.37 9.20 1.34
CA VAL A 141 -3.49 10.02 0.90
C VAL A 141 -4.78 9.18 0.84
N CYS A 142 -4.68 7.96 0.29
CA CYS A 142 -5.78 7.02 0.23
C CYS A 142 -6.31 6.60 1.62
N VAL A 143 -5.40 6.40 2.58
CA VAL A 143 -5.76 5.99 3.93
C VAL A 143 -6.36 7.14 4.75
N LEU A 144 -5.83 8.36 4.60
CA LEU A 144 -6.18 9.50 5.44
C LEU A 144 -7.34 10.34 4.89
N PHE A 145 -7.40 10.57 3.58
CA PHE A 145 -8.32 11.53 2.97
C PHE A 145 -9.37 10.88 2.07
N PHE A 146 -8.95 10.18 1.01
CA PHE A 146 -9.86 9.58 0.04
C PHE A 146 -9.18 8.47 -0.78
N CYS A 147 -9.78 7.28 -0.83
CA CYS A 147 -9.25 6.16 -1.61
C CYS A 147 -10.20 5.88 -2.79
N PRO A 148 -9.77 6.12 -4.05
CA PRO A 148 -10.59 5.86 -5.22
C PRO A 148 -10.89 4.36 -5.37
N PHE A 149 -9.92 3.48 -5.08
CA PHE A 149 -10.12 2.03 -5.15
C PHE A 149 -11.22 1.53 -4.20
N GLN A 150 -11.27 2.09 -2.99
CA GLN A 150 -12.31 1.75 -2.02
C GLN A 150 -13.69 2.20 -2.51
N TYR A 151 -13.78 3.42 -3.06
CA TYR A 151 -15.03 4.01 -3.51
C TYR A 151 -15.60 3.29 -4.74
N PHE A 152 -14.76 3.05 -5.76
CA PHE A 152 -15.22 2.52 -7.04
C PHE A 152 -15.24 0.98 -7.11
N ILE A 153 -14.24 0.29 -6.53
CA ILE A 153 -14.00 -1.14 -6.78
C ILE A 153 -14.32 -2.01 -5.56
N LEU A 154 -13.65 -1.74 -4.43
CA LEU A 154 -13.66 -2.65 -3.28
C LEU A 154 -14.97 -2.56 -2.48
N LYS A 155 -15.65 -1.40 -2.49
CA LYS A 155 -16.95 -1.16 -1.82
C LYS A 155 -16.99 -1.60 -0.35
N ASN A 156 -15.84 -1.56 0.33
CA ASN A 156 -15.70 -1.81 1.75
C ASN A 156 -15.93 -0.51 2.54
N ARG A 157 -16.28 -0.64 3.83
CA ARG A 157 -16.60 0.52 4.67
C ARG A 157 -15.40 1.43 4.93
N CYS A 158 -14.21 0.85 5.13
CA CYS A 158 -12.99 1.59 5.42
C CYS A 158 -11.74 0.85 4.96
N CYS A 159 -10.62 1.56 4.83
CA CYS A 159 -9.36 0.97 4.40
C CYS A 159 -8.89 -0.16 5.34
N ALA A 160 -9.22 -0.11 6.64
CA ALA A 160 -8.85 -1.18 7.58
C ALA A 160 -9.50 -2.55 7.26
N THR A 161 -10.71 -2.55 6.70
CA THR A 161 -11.38 -3.79 6.26
C THR A 161 -11.01 -4.20 4.82
N CYS A 162 -10.11 -3.48 4.15
CA CYS A 162 -9.71 -3.76 2.79
C CYS A 162 -8.89 -5.05 2.66
N ARG A 163 -9.28 -6.01 1.79
CA ARG A 163 -8.53 -7.26 1.56
C ARG A 163 -7.11 -7.02 1.05
N VAL A 164 -6.91 -5.98 0.25
CA VAL A 164 -5.63 -5.66 -0.41
C VAL A 164 -4.85 -4.56 0.30
N PHE A 165 -5.10 -4.35 1.60
CA PHE A 165 -4.46 -3.27 2.35
C PHE A 165 -2.93 -3.29 2.26
N LYS A 166 -2.32 -4.48 2.31
CA LYS A 166 -0.85 -4.67 2.24
C LYS A 166 -0.28 -4.85 0.84
N TRP A 167 -1.11 -4.71 -0.20
CA TRP A 167 -0.61 -4.66 -1.57
C TRP A 167 0.08 -3.33 -1.88
N ASP A 168 -0.14 -2.32 -1.02
CA ASP A 168 0.44 -0.98 -1.08
C ASP A 168 1.94 -0.98 -1.37
N SER A 169 2.70 -1.83 -0.68
CA SER A 169 4.16 -1.93 -0.84
C SER A 169 4.54 -2.42 -2.23
N LEU A 170 3.90 -3.49 -2.73
CA LEU A 170 4.17 -4.04 -4.06
C LEU A 170 3.73 -3.07 -5.17
N MET A 171 2.59 -2.42 -4.96
CA MET A 171 2.05 -1.40 -5.87
C MET A 171 3.01 -0.20 -5.96
N THR A 172 3.53 0.27 -4.84
CA THR A 172 4.46 1.41 -4.78
C THR A 172 5.68 1.20 -5.69
N PHE A 173 6.29 0.02 -5.68
CA PHE A 173 7.48 -0.28 -6.48
C PHE A 173 7.18 -0.85 -7.88
N THR A 174 5.91 -0.92 -8.29
CA THR A 174 5.52 -1.41 -9.63
C THR A 174 6.25 -0.70 -10.78
N PRO A 175 6.44 0.64 -10.78
CA PRO A 175 7.16 1.33 -11.86
C PRO A 175 8.60 0.84 -12.05
N LEU A 176 9.24 0.35 -10.98
CA LEU A 176 10.63 -0.09 -11.03
C LEU A 176 10.80 -1.48 -11.68
N PHE A 177 9.73 -2.21 -11.99
CA PHE A 177 9.83 -3.48 -12.71
C PHE A 177 10.29 -3.32 -14.16
N PHE A 178 10.15 -2.13 -14.74
CA PHE A 178 10.49 -1.88 -16.14
C PHE A 178 11.98 -1.65 -16.38
N ILE A 179 12.79 -1.63 -15.33
CA ILE A 179 14.22 -1.34 -15.37
C ILE A 179 14.99 -2.29 -14.47
N ASP A 180 16.08 -2.84 -14.99
CA ASP A 180 16.98 -3.66 -14.18
C ASP A 180 17.94 -2.76 -13.41
N SER A 181 17.82 -2.74 -12.08
CA SER A 181 18.68 -1.97 -11.20
C SER A 181 18.77 -2.64 -9.84
N ARG A 182 19.94 -2.58 -9.19
CA ARG A 182 20.11 -3.13 -7.84
C ARG A 182 19.20 -2.44 -6.81
N PHE A 183 19.02 -1.13 -6.97
CA PHE A 183 18.08 -0.32 -6.18
C PHE A 183 16.65 -0.87 -6.30
N GLY A 184 16.13 -1.00 -7.53
CA GLY A 184 14.76 -1.44 -7.78
C GLY A 184 14.54 -2.90 -7.41
N SER A 185 15.42 -3.80 -7.87
CA SER A 185 15.29 -5.24 -7.66
C SER A 185 15.29 -5.63 -6.18
N SER A 186 16.07 -4.94 -5.33
CA SER A 186 16.05 -5.19 -3.88
C SER A 186 14.72 -4.76 -3.22
N LEU A 187 14.18 -3.60 -3.58
CA LEU A 187 12.88 -3.12 -3.05
C LEU A 187 11.71 -3.99 -3.55
N ILE A 188 11.75 -4.38 -4.82
CA ILE A 188 10.77 -5.29 -5.43
C ILE A 188 10.79 -6.63 -4.73
N LEU A 189 11.97 -7.22 -4.50
CA LEU A 189 12.09 -8.51 -3.83
C LEU A 189 11.46 -8.49 -2.43
N VAL A 190 11.81 -7.49 -1.61
CA VAL A 190 11.29 -7.39 -0.24
C VAL A 190 9.78 -7.11 -0.24
N SER A 191 9.29 -6.25 -1.12
CA SER A 191 7.85 -5.98 -1.25
C SER A 191 7.06 -7.19 -1.76
N ALA A 192 7.63 -8.00 -2.65
CA ALA A 192 7.05 -9.25 -3.12
C ALA A 192 6.95 -10.28 -1.99
N ILE A 193 7.99 -10.40 -1.15
CA ILE A 193 7.96 -11.26 0.05
C ILE A 193 6.82 -10.84 0.99
N LEU A 194 6.68 -9.53 1.26
CA LEU A 194 5.60 -9.01 2.08
C LEU A 194 4.21 -9.31 1.50
N GLY A 195 4.05 -9.10 0.19
CA GLY A 195 2.81 -9.42 -0.53
C GLY A 195 2.48 -10.91 -0.46
N PHE A 196 3.48 -11.78 -0.66
CA PHE A 196 3.32 -13.23 -0.55
C PHE A 196 2.91 -13.65 0.87
N LEU A 197 3.58 -13.13 1.90
CA LEU A 197 3.24 -13.44 3.30
C LEU A 197 1.82 -13.00 3.65
N TRP A 198 1.38 -11.86 3.12
CA TRP A 198 0.00 -11.39 3.28
C TRP A 198 -1.00 -12.35 2.64
N GLU A 199 -0.78 -12.74 1.38
CA GLU A 199 -1.66 -13.67 0.65
C GLU A 199 -1.66 -15.06 1.29
N TYR A 200 -0.51 -15.56 1.74
CA TYR A 200 -0.41 -16.81 2.48
C TYR A 200 -1.25 -16.78 3.77
N ARG A 201 -1.17 -15.69 4.53
CA ARG A 201 -1.98 -15.53 5.76
C ARG A 201 -3.46 -15.39 5.46
N TYR A 202 -3.83 -14.73 4.37
CA TYR A 202 -5.22 -14.65 3.92
C TYR A 202 -5.76 -16.02 3.50
N TYR A 203 -4.95 -16.81 2.78
CA TYR A 203 -5.31 -18.17 2.41
C TYR A 203 -5.47 -19.09 3.63
N LYS A 204 -4.53 -19.02 4.58
CA LYS A 204 -4.50 -19.90 5.76
C LYS A 204 -5.53 -19.50 6.83
N TYR A 205 -5.79 -18.20 7.00
CA TYR A 205 -6.65 -17.64 8.05
C TYR A 205 -7.58 -16.53 7.52
N PRO A 206 -8.46 -16.85 6.55
CA PRO A 206 -9.33 -15.87 5.92
C PRO A 206 -10.29 -15.20 6.91
N GLU A 207 -10.69 -15.89 7.98
CA GLU A 207 -11.61 -15.41 9.01
C GLU A 207 -11.12 -14.15 9.73
N ARG A 208 -9.82 -13.86 9.68
CA ARG A 208 -9.24 -12.68 10.34
C ARG A 208 -9.48 -11.38 9.57
N PHE A 209 -9.79 -11.48 8.28
CA PHE A 209 -9.81 -10.35 7.35
C PHE A 209 -11.17 -9.66 7.21
N PHE A 210 -12.24 -10.27 7.75
CA PHE A 210 -13.62 -9.84 7.58
C PHE A 210 -14.28 -9.43 8.89
N GLU A 211 -15.06 -8.34 8.89
CA GLU A 211 -15.79 -7.83 10.08
C GLU A 211 -16.91 -8.77 10.55
N GLN A 212 -17.38 -9.63 9.65
CA GLN A 212 -18.39 -10.65 9.90
C GLN A 212 -17.85 -11.77 10.79
N THR A 213 -16.55 -12.09 10.68
CA THR A 213 -15.89 -13.18 11.40
C THR A 213 -14.91 -12.72 12.46
N ASN A 214 -14.43 -11.47 12.39
CA ASN A 214 -13.52 -10.84 13.34
C ASN A 214 -14.14 -9.58 13.97
N LYS A 215 -14.51 -9.65 15.26
CA LYS A 215 -15.11 -8.54 16.02
C LYS A 215 -14.19 -7.32 16.10
N ALA A 216 -12.87 -7.52 16.15
CA ALA A 216 -11.89 -6.44 16.29
C ALA A 216 -11.93 -5.44 15.10
N LEU A 217 -12.42 -5.88 13.93
CA LEU A 217 -12.56 -5.02 12.74
C LEU A 217 -13.83 -4.16 12.75
N ARG A 218 -14.75 -4.38 13.68
CA ARG A 218 -16.02 -3.66 13.75
C ARG A 218 -15.81 -2.22 14.24
N CYS A 219 -16.67 -1.31 13.77
CA CYS A 219 -16.60 0.10 14.17
C CYS A 219 -16.73 0.31 15.69
N SER A 220 -17.43 -0.56 16.40
CA SER A 220 -17.58 -0.50 17.87
C SER A 220 -16.27 -0.72 18.62
N GLN A 221 -15.29 -1.41 18.01
CA GLN A 221 -13.98 -1.70 18.59
C GLN A 221 -12.86 -0.81 17.99
N CYS A 222 -13.22 0.17 17.16
CA CYS A 222 -12.25 0.98 16.44
C CYS A 222 -11.65 2.09 17.32
N THR A 223 -10.40 1.92 17.74
CA THR A 223 -9.66 2.90 18.55
C THR A 223 -9.08 4.06 17.74
N THR A 224 -8.78 3.82 16.46
CA THR A 224 -8.07 4.79 15.60
C THR A 224 -8.94 5.87 14.97
N HIS A 225 -10.26 5.65 14.86
CA HIS A 225 -11.23 6.56 14.23
C HIS A 225 -10.80 7.21 12.89
N MET A 226 -9.91 6.59 12.10
CA MET A 226 -9.41 7.16 10.84
C MET A 226 -10.54 7.46 9.84
N CYS A 227 -11.67 6.76 9.95
CA CYS A 227 -12.85 6.99 9.12
C CYS A 227 -13.59 8.30 9.40
N ARG A 228 -13.34 9.00 10.53
CA ARG A 228 -14.02 10.27 10.85
C ARG A 228 -13.48 11.45 10.03
N THR A 229 -12.22 11.39 9.61
CA THR A 229 -11.59 12.44 8.79
C THR A 229 -11.84 12.25 7.30
N LYS A 230 -12.19 11.03 6.89
CA LYS A 230 -12.60 10.74 5.51
C LYS A 230 -13.94 11.42 5.24
N PHE A 231 -14.12 12.04 4.06
CA PHE A 231 -15.43 12.53 3.62
C PHE A 231 -16.45 11.37 3.63
N GLN A 232 -17.22 11.25 4.72
CA GLN A 232 -18.24 10.22 4.90
C GLN A 232 -19.47 10.55 4.05
N LYS A 233 -19.44 10.20 2.75
CA LYS A 233 -20.67 10.12 1.94
C LYS A 233 -21.24 8.70 1.82
N PHE A 234 -20.60 7.69 2.41
CA PHE A 234 -21.19 6.36 2.54
C PHE A 234 -21.93 6.23 3.87
N LYS A 235 -23.23 6.58 3.88
CA LYS A 235 -24.16 5.93 4.81
C LYS A 235 -24.18 4.45 4.39
N PRO A 236 -23.87 3.49 5.29
CA PRO A 236 -24.11 2.09 4.97
C PRO A 236 -25.60 1.94 4.56
N PRO A 237 -25.95 1.05 3.62
CA PRO A 237 -27.36 0.76 3.37
C PRO A 237 -28.01 0.44 4.72
N LYS A 238 -29.12 1.13 5.03
CA LYS A 238 -29.82 1.12 6.32
C LYS A 238 -30.29 -0.28 6.80
N ASN A 239 -30.04 -1.35 6.04
CA ASN A 239 -30.60 -2.69 6.25
C ASN A 239 -29.54 -3.77 6.48
N ARG A 240 -28.51 -3.50 7.30
CA ARG A 240 -27.78 -4.58 8.00
C ARG A 240 -27.63 -4.24 9.48
N ILE A 241 -28.79 -4.28 10.14
CA ILE A 241 -28.87 -4.73 11.53
C ILE A 241 -28.42 -6.21 11.53
N PHE A 242 -27.75 -6.65 12.61
CA PHE A 242 -27.18 -7.99 12.88
C PHE A 242 -25.68 -8.23 12.59
#